data_AF-A0AAE7LJ79-F1
#
_entry.id   AF-A0AAE7LJ79-F1
#
_cell.length_a   1.000
_cell.length_b   1.000
_cell.length_c   1.000
_cell.angle_alpha   90.00
_cell.angle_beta   90.00
_cell.angle_gamma   90.00
#
_symmetry.space_group_name_H-M   'P 1'
#
loop_
_entity.id
_entity.type
_entity.pdbx_description
1 polymer ?
#
loop_
_entity_poly.entity_id
_entity_poly.type
_entity_poly.pdbx_seq_one_letter_code
_entity_poly.pdbx_strand_id
1 'polypeptide(L)'
;MDDLTKRNKASARNIESWILNRIAILGTTQVAEHLGVNKSSVTQWKKHYIPRMAALLEFIGYSITDDDISRVVVGLADLLEERMCGKKNRPAATERSDQMTLNF
;
A
#
# COMPACT_ATOMS: atom_id res chain seq x y z
N MET A 1 -32.50 10.77 -8.09
CA MET A 1 -31.49 10.27 -9.05
C MET A 1 -30.17 11.02 -8.92
N ASP A 2 -30.22 12.29 -8.47
CA ASP A 2 -29.07 13.19 -8.31
C ASP A 2 -27.97 12.74 -7.33
N ASP A 3 -28.32 12.01 -6.26
CA ASP A 3 -27.33 11.58 -5.27
C ASP A 3 -26.44 10.43 -5.74
N LEU A 4 -26.96 9.57 -6.62
CA LEU A 4 -26.17 8.52 -7.28
C LEU A 4 -25.15 9.15 -8.23
N THR A 5 -25.58 10.10 -9.07
CA THR A 5 -24.70 10.80 -10.02
C THR A 5 -23.62 11.63 -9.29
N LYS A 6 -23.95 12.24 -8.15
CA LYS A 6 -23.00 12.97 -7.31
C LYS A 6 -21.99 12.05 -6.61
N ARG A 7 -22.43 10.91 -6.05
CA ARG A 7 -21.55 9.91 -5.43
C ARG A 7 -20.60 9.29 -6.45
N ASN A 8 -21.13 8.93 -7.62
CA ASN A 8 -20.36 8.42 -8.74
C ASN A 8 -19.23 9.39 -9.15
N LYS A 9 -19.58 10.66 -9.34
CA LYS A 9 -18.61 11.72 -9.65
C LYS A 9 -17.56 11.93 -8.54
N ALA A 10 -17.92 11.76 -7.28
CA ALA A 10 -16.98 11.84 -6.16
C ALA A 10 -16.01 10.65 -6.14
N SER A 11 -16.53 9.44 -6.36
CA SER A 11 -15.72 8.22 -6.47
C SER A 11 -14.73 8.29 -7.63
N ALA A 12 -15.15 8.77 -8.80
CA ALA A 12 -14.25 8.95 -9.95
C ALA A 12 -13.11 9.93 -9.65
N ARG A 13 -13.39 11.02 -8.92
CA ARG A 13 -12.35 11.97 -8.49
C ARG A 13 -11.36 11.38 -7.51
N ASN A 14 -11.83 10.52 -6.60
CA ASN A 14 -10.95 9.82 -5.67
C ASN A 14 -10.01 8.86 -6.41
N ILE A 15 -10.53 8.12 -7.39
CA ILE A 15 -9.75 7.24 -8.26
C ILE A 15 -8.72 8.04 -9.07
N GLU A 16 -9.13 9.16 -9.66
CA GLU A 16 -8.25 10.06 -10.40
C GLU A 16 -7.09 10.55 -9.52
N SER A 17 -7.42 11.06 -8.33
CA SER A 17 -6.43 11.54 -7.35
C SER A 17 -5.45 10.44 -6.95
N TRP A 18 -5.95 9.21 -6.74
CA TRP A 18 -5.12 8.06 -6.41
C TRP A 18 -4.14 7.70 -7.53
N ILE A 19 -4.60 7.64 -8.78
CA ILE A 19 -3.73 7.35 -9.94
C ILE A 19 -2.65 8.44 -10.08
N LEU A 20 -3.04 9.70 -9.96
CA LEU A 20 -2.10 10.84 -10.05
C LEU A 20 -1.07 10.81 -8.93
N ASN A 21 -1.48 10.50 -7.70
CA ASN A 21 -0.58 10.36 -6.56
C ASN A 21 0.41 9.20 -6.77
N ARG A 22 -0.05 8.05 -7.30
CA ARG A 22 0.84 6.92 -7.58
C ARG A 22 1.88 7.26 -8.65
N ILE A 23 1.49 7.99 -9.69
CA ILE A 23 2.43 8.49 -10.72
C ILE A 23 3.41 9.50 -10.12
N ALA A 24 2.98 10.32 -9.16
CA ALA A 24 3.85 11.26 -8.47
C ALA A 24 4.90 10.54 -7.61
N ILE A 25 4.50 9.52 -6.84
CA ILE A 25 5.40 8.70 -6.00
C ILE A 25 6.43 7.95 -6.86
N LEU A 26 6.00 7.31 -7.94
CA LEU A 26 6.90 6.56 -8.84
C LEU A 26 7.79 7.49 -9.69
N GLY A 27 7.30 8.69 -9.99
CA GLY A 27 7.97 9.64 -10.85
C GLY A 27 7.65 9.41 -12.33
N THR A 28 7.30 10.50 -13.02
CA THR A 28 6.91 10.48 -14.44
C THR A 28 7.95 9.87 -15.38
N THR A 29 9.25 10.00 -15.05
CA THR A 29 10.35 9.43 -15.83
C THR A 29 10.37 7.90 -15.73
N GLN A 30 10.28 7.33 -14.52
CA GLN A 30 10.27 5.87 -14.34
C GLN A 30 9.03 5.24 -14.97
N VAL A 31 7.87 5.89 -14.85
CA VAL A 31 6.63 5.43 -15.48
C VAL A 31 6.77 5.43 -17.01
N ALA A 32 7.38 6.47 -17.58
CA ALA A 32 7.62 6.55 -19.01
C ALA A 32 8.57 5.44 -19.50
N GLU A 33 9.67 5.23 -18.79
CA GLU A 33 10.67 4.19 -19.10
C GLU A 33 10.08 2.78 -18.99
N HIS A 34 9.34 2.50 -17.92
CA HIS A 34 8.73 1.19 -17.70
C HIS A 34 7.70 0.82 -18.78
N LEU A 35 6.93 1.82 -19.23
CA LEU A 35 5.89 1.62 -20.24
C LEU A 35 6.41 1.77 -21.68
N GLY A 36 7.71 2.07 -21.87
CA GLY A 36 8.30 2.30 -23.18
C GLY A 36 7.70 3.51 -23.93
N VAL A 37 7.20 4.51 -23.19
CA VAL A 37 6.56 5.71 -23.76
C VAL A 37 7.38 6.97 -23.49
N ASN A 38 7.12 8.03 -24.25
CA ASN A 38 7.73 9.33 -23.99
C ASN A 38 7.14 9.99 -22.73
N LYS A 39 7.95 10.76 -22.01
CA LYS A 39 7.53 11.56 -20.83
C LYS A 39 6.40 12.55 -21.17
N SER A 40 6.40 13.08 -22.39
CA SER A 40 5.32 13.95 -22.88
C SER A 40 3.97 13.20 -22.94
N SER A 41 3.97 11.92 -23.34
CA SER A 41 2.77 11.08 -23.35
C SER A 41 2.21 10.87 -21.95
N VAL A 42 3.08 10.62 -20.96
CA VAL A 42 2.66 10.51 -19.54
C VAL A 42 2.03 11.82 -19.05
N THR A 43 2.52 12.96 -19.50
CA THR A 43 1.91 14.27 -19.19
C THR A 43 0.55 14.45 -19.85
N GLN A 44 0.40 14.02 -21.11
CA GLN A 44 -0.90 14.02 -21.81
C GLN A 44 -1.91 13.09 -21.13
N TRP A 45 -1.46 11.94 -20.62
CA TRP A 45 -2.32 11.01 -19.88
C TRP A 45 -2.91 11.64 -18.64
N LYS A 46 -2.08 12.31 -17.83
CA LYS A 46 -2.53 13.06 -16.65
C LYS A 46 -3.62 14.08 -16.96
N LYS A 47 -3.56 14.74 -18.12
CA LYS A 47 -4.50 15.80 -18.48
C LYS A 47 -5.79 15.28 -19.13
N HIS A 48 -5.70 14.25 -19.98
CA HIS A 48 -6.81 13.88 -20.88
C HIS A 48 -7.34 12.47 -20.69
N TYR A 49 -6.50 11.53 -20.28
CA TYR A 49 -6.85 10.11 -20.26
C TYR A 49 -7.17 9.61 -18.86
N ILE A 50 -6.41 10.02 -17.84
CA ILE A 50 -6.61 9.61 -16.45
C ILE A 50 -8.00 10.00 -15.92
N PRO A 51 -8.54 11.22 -16.16
CA PRO A 51 -9.89 11.55 -15.73
C PRO A 51 -10.97 10.67 -16.39
N ARG A 52 -10.78 10.30 -17.66
CA ARG A 52 -11.70 9.41 -18.39
C ARG A 52 -11.61 7.97 -17.91
N MET A 53 -10.38 7.49 -17.64
CA MET A 53 -10.15 6.16 -17.07
C MET A 53 -10.71 6.06 -15.66
N ALA A 54 -10.59 7.11 -14.84
CA ALA A 54 -11.15 7.13 -13.50
C ALA A 54 -12.68 7.06 -13.51
N ALA A 55 -13.33 7.81 -14.42
CA ALA A 55 -14.77 7.72 -14.63
C ALA A 55 -15.21 6.33 -15.15
N LEU A 56 -14.40 5.71 -16.02
CA LEU A 56 -14.67 4.35 -16.51
C LEU A 56 -14.54 3.31 -15.39
N LEU A 57 -13.49 3.39 -14.58
CA LEU A 57 -13.26 2.50 -13.44
C LEU A 57 -14.40 2.62 -12.42
N GLU A 58 -14.87 3.83 -12.17
CA GLU A 58 -16.04 4.08 -11.33
C GLU A 58 -17.33 3.50 -11.94
N PHE A 59 -17.56 3.69 -13.24
CA PHE A 59 -18.71 3.17 -13.95
C PHE A 59 -18.79 1.63 -13.93
N ILE A 60 -17.66 0.93 -14.06
CA ILE A 60 -17.62 -0.54 -13.96
C ILE A 60 -17.68 -1.04 -12.50
N GLY A 61 -17.80 -0.14 -11.52
CA GLY A 61 -17.89 -0.49 -10.10
C GLY A 61 -16.56 -0.90 -9.48
N TYR A 62 -15.42 -0.51 -10.08
CA TYR A 62 -14.10 -0.79 -9.52
C TYR A 62 -13.90 0.06 -8.26
N SER A 63 -14.07 -0.54 -7.08
CA SER A 63 -13.61 0.09 -5.84
C SER A 63 -12.09 -0.01 -5.82
N ILE A 64 -11.39 1.13 -5.94
CA ILE A 64 -10.02 1.24 -5.43
C ILE A 64 -10.13 1.05 -3.93
N THR A 65 -9.91 -0.19 -3.52
CA THR A 65 -10.00 -0.59 -2.13
C THR A 65 -8.57 -0.56 -1.61
N ASP A 66 -8.34 0.33 -0.65
CA ASP A 66 -7.10 0.40 0.14
C ASP A 66 -6.81 -0.94 0.86
N ASP A 67 -7.75 -1.89 0.83
CA ASP A 67 -7.65 -3.23 1.42
C ASP A 67 -6.48 -4.07 0.87
N ASP A 68 -6.06 -3.91 -0.40
CA ASP A 68 -4.90 -4.66 -0.89
C ASP A 68 -3.57 -4.10 -0.34
N ILE A 69 -3.46 -2.77 -0.19
CA ILE A 69 -2.28 -2.14 0.40
C ILE A 69 -2.29 -2.36 1.91
N SER A 70 -3.44 -2.25 2.56
CA SER A 70 -3.61 -2.51 3.99
C SER A 70 -3.26 -3.96 4.33
N ARG A 71 -3.70 -4.94 3.53
CA ARG A 71 -3.35 -6.36 3.73
C ARG A 71 -1.86 -6.62 3.53
N VAL A 72 -1.22 -5.94 2.57
CA VAL A 72 0.23 -6.04 2.35
C VAL A 72 1.01 -5.34 3.46
N VAL A 73 0.57 -4.18 3.95
CA VAL A 73 1.21 -3.43 5.04
C VAL A 73 1.03 -4.15 6.38
N VAL A 74 -0.15 -4.69 6.65
CA VAL A 74 -0.42 -5.55 7.82
C VAL A 74 0.42 -6.82 7.74
N GLY A 75 0.42 -7.51 6.59
CA GLY A 75 1.26 -8.70 6.41
C GLY A 75 2.77 -8.41 6.48
N LEU A 76 3.21 -7.21 6.07
CA LEU A 76 4.59 -6.76 6.22
C LEU A 76 4.92 -6.44 7.69
N ALA A 77 4.00 -5.81 8.42
CA ALA A 77 4.15 -5.55 9.84
C ALA A 77 4.24 -6.86 10.63
N ASP A 78 3.35 -7.83 10.36
CA ASP A 78 3.38 -9.16 10.97
C ASP A 78 4.69 -9.90 10.68
N LEU A 79 5.17 -9.85 9.43
CA LEU A 79 6.45 -10.46 9.03
C LEU A 79 7.64 -9.77 9.70
N LEU A 80 7.61 -8.44 9.83
CA LEU A 80 8.65 -7.68 10.52
C LEU A 80 8.63 -7.97 12.03
N GLU A 81 7.47 -8.10 12.66
CA GLU A 81 7.34 -8.54 14.06
C GLU A 81 7.82 -9.97 14.25
N GLU A 82 7.47 -10.90 13.36
CA GLU A 82 7.98 -12.27 13.37
C GLU A 82 9.51 -12.30 13.23
N ARG A 83 10.08 -11.45 12.37
CA ARG A 83 11.54 -11.39 12.15
C ARG A 83 12.29 -10.66 13.26
N MET A 84 11.69 -9.63 13.86
CA MET A 84 12.27 -8.85 14.95
C MET A 84 12.14 -9.56 16.30
N CYS A 85 11.05 -10.32 16.51
CA CYS A 85 10.75 -11.04 17.75
C CYS A 85 11.10 -12.54 17.66
N GLY A 86 11.33 -13.07 16.45
CA GLY A 86 11.62 -14.48 16.14
C GLY A 86 13.10 -14.81 15.88
N LYS A 87 13.98 -14.34 16.76
CA LYS A 87 14.91 -15.24 17.45
C LYS A 87 14.77 -14.96 18.93
N LYS A 88 13.60 -15.26 19.50
CA LYS A 88 13.51 -15.49 20.95
C LYS A 88 14.41 -16.69 21.21
N ASN A 89 15.66 -16.41 21.59
CA ASN A 89 16.61 -17.41 22.03
C ASN A 89 15.85 -18.37 22.96
N ARG A 90 15.94 -19.66 22.64
CA ARG A 90 15.55 -20.76 23.53
C ARG A 90 15.91 -20.34 24.96
N PRO A 91 15.00 -20.47 25.95
CA PRO A 91 15.36 -20.11 27.32
C PRO A 91 16.67 -20.81 27.62
N ALA A 92 17.72 -20.02 27.89
CA ALA A 92 19.00 -20.57 28.26
C ALA A 92 18.72 -21.47 29.46
N ALA A 93 18.91 -22.77 29.28
CA ALA A 93 18.97 -23.71 30.38
C ALA A 93 20.20 -23.33 31.19
N THR A 94 20.06 -22.32 32.03
CA THR A 94 21.01 -22.04 33.10
C THR A 94 20.71 -23.07 34.18
N GLU A 95 21.18 -24.29 33.97
CA GLU A 95 21.51 -25.17 35.08
C GLU A 95 22.68 -24.52 35.80
N ARG A 96 22.38 -23.60 36.71
CA ARG A 96 23.32 -23.16 37.73
C ARG A 96 22.87 -23.77 39.03
N SER A 97 23.36 -24.99 39.25
CA SER A 97 23.53 -25.55 40.59
C SER A 97 24.22 -24.54 41.51
N ASP A 98 23.95 -24.71 42.80
CA ASP A 98 24.57 -24.06 43.95
C ASP A 98 23.94 -22.73 44.42
N GLN A 99 22.70 -22.83 44.92
CA GLN A 99 22.39 -22.18 46.18
C GLN A 99 22.43 -23.22 47.29
N MET A 100 23.52 -23.23 48.08
CA MET A 100 23.50 -23.79 49.42
C MET A 100 23.09 -22.69 50.40
N THR A 101 21.97 -22.92 51.08
CA THR A 101 21.40 -22.07 52.13
C THR A 101 22.34 -21.98 53.32
N LEU A 102 22.73 -20.77 53.73
CA LEU A 102 23.41 -20.54 55.02
C LEU A 102 22.36 -20.52 56.14
N ASN A 103 22.40 -21.52 57.01
CA ASN A 103 21.72 -21.49 58.30
C ASN A 103 22.70 -20.97 59.36
N PHE A 104 22.30 -19.92 60.09
CA PHE A 104 23.01 -19.40 61.26
C PHE A 104 22.81 -20.29 62.49
#